data_AF-A0A248UNR1-F1
#
_entry.id   AF-A0A248UNR1-F1
#
_cell.length_a   1.000
_cell.length_b   1.000
_cell.length_c   1.000
_cell.angle_alpha   90.00
_cell.angle_beta   90.00
_cell.angle_gamma   90.00
#
_symmetry.space_group_name_H-M   'P 1'
#
loop_
_entity.id
_entity.type
_entity.pdbx_description
1 polymer ?
#
loop_
_entity_poly.entity_id
_entity_poly.type
_entity_poly.pdbx_seq_one_letter_code
_entity_poly.pdbx_strand_id
1 'polypeptide(L)'
;MRELFYAVHAKDGVNGTPYPDVSSRYEGCYINYPDVDMIKGQQPNAPKYNWMELYYPGIYKDLIKAKGLWDPNNIFHHQMSIPLPELPKSD
;
A
#
# COMPACT_ATOMS: atom_id res chain seq x y z
N MET A 1 -8.29 -18.96 5.43
CA MET A 1 -7.57 -18.58 4.20
C MET A 1 -6.62 -17.42 4.44
N ARG A 2 -7.05 -16.31 5.08
CA ARG A 2 -6.18 -15.18 5.49
C ARG A 2 -4.93 -15.57 6.28
N GLU A 3 -5.07 -16.36 7.34
CA GLU A 3 -3.92 -16.80 8.15
C GLU A 3 -2.88 -17.59 7.35
N LEU A 4 -3.34 -18.44 6.43
CA LEU A 4 -2.45 -19.20 5.54
C LEU A 4 -1.67 -18.26 4.62
N PHE A 5 -2.34 -17.26 4.04
CA PHE A 5 -1.70 -16.25 3.20
C PHE A 5 -0.61 -15.51 3.96
N TYR A 6 -0.90 -14.98 5.16
CA TYR A 6 0.11 -14.30 5.98
C TYR A 6 1.27 -15.22 6.35
N ALA A 7 1.00 -16.49 6.67
CA ALA A 7 2.05 -17.47 6.99
C ALA A 7 2.99 -17.72 5.80
N VAL A 8 2.51 -17.75 4.56
CA VAL A 8 3.33 -17.90 3.34
C VAL A 8 4.30 -16.73 3.18
N HIS A 9 3.89 -15.52 3.55
CA HIS A 9 4.68 -14.30 3.39
C HIS A 9 5.46 -13.90 4.65
N ALA A 10 5.36 -14.65 5.75
CA ALA A 10 6.02 -14.31 7.01
C ALA A 10 7.55 -14.31 6.94
N LYS A 11 8.14 -15.11 6.04
CA LYS A 11 9.60 -15.28 5.92
C LYS A 11 10.25 -14.25 4.99
N ASP A 12 9.69 -14.09 3.80
CA ASP A 12 10.33 -13.34 2.69
C ASP A 12 9.53 -12.08 2.31
N GLY A 13 8.46 -11.78 3.05
CA GLY A 13 7.63 -10.60 2.86
C GLY A 13 7.71 -9.65 4.04
N VAL A 14 6.93 -8.56 3.99
CA VAL A 14 6.80 -7.60 5.09
C VAL A 14 5.36 -7.63 5.58
N ASN A 15 5.18 -7.72 6.90
CA ASN A 15 3.86 -7.65 7.52
C ASN A 15 2.85 -8.70 6.99
N GLY A 16 3.34 -9.91 6.65
CA GLY A 16 2.51 -10.98 6.05
C GLY A 16 2.10 -10.70 4.61
N THR A 17 2.77 -9.81 3.89
CA THR A 17 2.43 -9.45 2.49
C THR A 17 3.62 -9.66 1.55
N PRO A 18 3.40 -9.85 0.24
CA PRO A 18 4.45 -10.03 -0.77
C PRO A 18 5.18 -8.71 -1.09
N TYR A 19 5.65 -8.00 -0.07
CA TYR A 19 6.27 -6.69 -0.18
C TYR A 19 7.60 -6.75 -0.95
N PRO A 20 7.86 -5.80 -1.86
CA PRO A 20 9.13 -5.70 -2.56
C PRO A 20 10.19 -5.03 -1.67
N ASP A 21 10.80 -5.79 -0.76
CA ASP A 21 11.98 -5.38 0.03
C ASP A 21 13.26 -6.10 -0.45
N VAL A 22 14.44 -5.67 -0.01
CA VAL A 22 15.76 -6.09 -0.49
C VAL A 22 16.01 -7.60 -0.39
N SER A 23 15.40 -8.30 0.57
CA SER A 23 15.48 -9.76 0.71
C SER A 23 14.26 -10.52 0.15
N SER A 24 13.31 -9.81 -0.47
CA SER A 24 12.07 -10.39 -0.97
C SER A 24 12.26 -11.02 -2.36
N ARG A 25 11.47 -12.06 -2.60
CA ARG A 25 11.32 -12.74 -3.90
C ARG A 25 10.05 -12.28 -4.64
N TYR A 26 9.43 -11.20 -4.15
CA TYR A 26 8.19 -10.65 -4.67
C TYR A 26 8.39 -9.21 -5.17
N GLU A 27 7.62 -8.84 -6.20
CA GLU A 27 7.60 -7.48 -6.75
C GLU A 27 6.37 -6.67 -6.31
N GLY A 28 5.57 -7.20 -5.38
CA GLY A 28 4.36 -6.57 -4.87
C GLY A 28 3.06 -7.18 -5.43
N CYS A 29 2.04 -6.33 -5.57
CA CYS A 29 0.69 -6.71 -5.97
C CYS A 29 0.23 -5.95 -7.22
N TYR A 30 -0.76 -6.53 -7.92
CA TYR A 30 -1.35 -5.95 -9.12
C TYR A 30 -2.73 -5.35 -8.82
N ILE A 31 -2.93 -4.05 -9.09
CA ILE A 31 -4.12 -3.32 -8.61
C ILE A 31 -5.45 -3.82 -9.17
N ASN A 32 -5.48 -4.41 -10.37
CA ASN A 32 -6.72 -4.98 -10.92
C ASN A 32 -7.18 -6.25 -10.16
N TYR A 33 -6.36 -6.77 -9.25
CA TYR A 33 -6.74 -7.74 -8.23
C TYR A 33 -6.66 -7.11 -6.83
N PRO A 34 -7.60 -6.21 -6.48
CA PRO A 34 -7.51 -5.46 -5.24
C PRO A 34 -7.78 -6.35 -4.03
N ASP A 35 -6.97 -6.20 -2.98
CA ASP A 35 -7.16 -6.82 -1.69
C ASP A 35 -7.04 -5.79 -0.55
N VAL A 36 -8.18 -5.48 0.08
CA VAL A 36 -8.28 -4.51 1.17
C VAL A 36 -7.52 -4.93 2.42
N ASP A 37 -7.23 -6.23 2.59
CA ASP A 37 -6.42 -6.72 3.70
C ASP A 37 -4.98 -6.17 3.60
N MET A 38 -4.54 -5.81 2.39
CA MET A 38 -3.23 -5.20 2.19
C MET A 38 -3.13 -3.78 2.73
N ILE A 39 -4.22 -3.08 3.05
CA ILE A 39 -4.12 -1.75 3.66
C ILE A 39 -3.42 -1.83 5.03
N LYS A 40 -3.66 -2.93 5.77
CA LYS A 40 -3.14 -3.14 7.13
C LYS A 40 -2.07 -4.22 7.21
N GLY A 41 -2.07 -5.18 6.29
CA GLY A 41 -1.31 -6.42 6.43
C GLY A 41 -1.71 -7.20 7.69
N GLN A 42 -0.82 -8.05 8.18
CA GLN A 42 -1.06 -8.86 9.38
C GLN A 42 -1.06 -8.03 10.68
N GLN A 43 -0.26 -6.95 10.73
CA GLN A 43 -0.07 -6.06 11.87
C GLN A 43 -0.32 -4.61 11.45
N PRO A 44 -1.47 -4.01 11.84
CA PRO A 44 -1.83 -2.64 11.44
C PRO A 44 -0.85 -1.55 11.89
N ASN A 45 -0.04 -1.82 12.92
CA ASN A 45 0.90 -0.87 13.51
C ASN A 45 2.36 -1.15 13.11
N ALA A 46 2.61 -2.03 12.13
CA ALA A 46 3.96 -2.36 11.71
C ALA A 46 4.66 -1.11 11.13
N PRO A 47 5.78 -0.66 11.71
CA PRO A 47 6.53 0.46 11.14
C PRO A 47 7.08 0.08 9.76
N LYS A 48 7.12 1.05 8.83
CA LYS A 48 7.62 0.93 7.44
C LYS A 48 6.74 0.16 6.45
N TYR A 49 5.54 -0.27 6.82
CA TYR A 49 4.62 -0.89 5.86
C TYR A 49 3.78 0.16 5.11
N ASN A 50 3.79 0.11 3.77
CA ASN A 50 2.96 0.98 2.95
C ASN A 50 2.32 0.21 1.78
N TRP A 51 1.01 -0.02 1.85
CA TRP A 51 0.28 -0.73 0.79
C TRP A 51 0.38 -0.04 -0.57
N MET A 52 0.58 1.28 -0.60
CA MET A 52 0.76 2.01 -1.86
C MET A 52 2.08 1.65 -2.54
N GLU A 53 3.14 1.44 -1.78
CA GLU A 53 4.42 0.99 -2.32
C GLU A 53 4.35 -0.48 -2.76
N LEU A 54 3.55 -1.30 -2.07
CA LEU A 54 3.26 -2.68 -2.46
C LEU A 54 2.57 -2.78 -3.83
N TYR A 55 1.64 -1.87 -4.15
CA TYR A 55 0.90 -1.89 -5.43
C TYR A 55 1.51 -0.99 -6.52
N TYR A 56 2.24 0.04 -6.13
CA TYR A 56 2.81 1.06 -7.02
C TYR A 56 4.27 1.36 -6.67
N PRO A 57 5.16 0.35 -6.71
CA PRO A 57 6.56 0.53 -6.35
C PRO A 57 7.20 1.63 -7.20
N GLY A 58 7.97 2.51 -6.55
CA GLY A 58 8.67 3.62 -7.21
C GLY A 58 7.82 4.82 -7.65
N ILE A 59 6.51 4.65 -7.90
CA ILE A 59 5.66 5.72 -8.47
C ILE A 59 4.57 6.23 -7.52
N TYR A 60 4.32 5.56 -6.39
CA TYR A 60 3.18 5.88 -5.52
C TYR A 60 3.13 7.34 -5.05
N LYS A 61 4.28 7.98 -4.83
CA LYS A 61 4.36 9.39 -4.42
C LYS A 61 3.89 10.34 -5.53
N ASP A 62 4.19 10.01 -6.79
CA ASP A 62 3.76 10.83 -7.92
C ASP A 62 2.27 10.63 -8.22
N LEU A 63 1.72 9.44 -7.95
CA LEU A 63 0.28 9.21 -7.97
C LEU A 63 -0.43 10.07 -6.92
N ILE A 64 0.10 10.16 -5.69
CA ILE A 64 -0.46 11.02 -4.63
C ILE A 64 -0.45 12.50 -5.07
N LYS A 65 0.63 12.97 -5.69
CA LYS A 65 0.70 14.33 -6.26
C LYS A 65 -0.34 14.53 -7.36
N ALA A 66 -0.46 13.58 -8.28
CA ALA A 66 -1.43 13.65 -9.38
C ALA A 66 -2.88 13.67 -8.85
N LYS A 67 -3.18 12.88 -7.81
CA LYS A 67 -4.48 12.90 -7.13
C LYS A 67 -4.80 14.28 -6.56
N GLY A 68 -3.84 14.92 -5.89
CA GLY A 68 -4.01 16.28 -5.38
C GLY A 68 -4.22 17.33 -6.48
N LEU A 69 -3.59 17.16 -7.65
CA LEU A 69 -3.71 18.08 -8.78
C LEU A 69 -5.06 17.94 -9.52
N TRP A 70 -5.45 16.71 -9.81
CA TRP A 70 -6.58 16.41 -10.70
C TRP A 70 -7.89 16.13 -9.97
N ASP A 71 -7.85 15.70 -8.71
CA ASP A 71 -9.03 15.48 -7.87
C ASP A 71 -8.80 16.00 -6.42
N PRO A 72 -8.60 17.32 -6.25
CA PRO A 72 -8.33 17.93 -4.94
C PRO A 72 -9.50 17.78 -3.94
N ASN A 73 -10.73 17.63 -4.45
CA ASN A 73 -11.93 17.42 -3.63
C ASN A 73 -12.15 15.95 -3.29
N ASN A 74 -11.24 15.06 -3.71
CA ASN A 74 -11.32 13.62 -3.49
C ASN A 74 -12.67 13.01 -3.91
N ILE A 75 -13.23 13.44 -5.03
CA ILE A 75 -14.53 12.98 -5.54
C ILE A 75 -14.45 11.50 -5.91
N PHE A 76 -13.36 11.06 -6.54
CA PHE A 76 -13.18 9.68 -6.97
C PHE A 76 -12.41 8.88 -5.91
N HIS A 77 -13.12 8.20 -5.02
CA HIS A 77 -12.49 7.38 -3.98
C HIS A 77 -13.25 6.07 -3.68
N HIS A 78 -12.49 5.08 -3.22
CA HIS A 78 -12.91 3.79 -2.67
C HIS A 78 -11.88 3.35 -1.63
N GLN A 79 -12.05 2.16 -1.03
CA GLN A 79 -11.23 1.70 0.09
C GLN A 79 -9.72 1.63 -0.19
N MET A 80 -9.31 1.43 -1.45
CA MET A 80 -7.91 1.36 -1.89
C MET A 80 -7.60 2.46 -2.93
N SER A 81 -8.18 3.64 -2.78
CA SER A 81 -7.81 4.77 -3.63
C SER A 81 -6.50 5.42 -3.20
N ILE A 82 -5.84 6.04 -4.17
CA ILE A 82 -4.72 6.96 -3.93
C ILE A 82 -5.22 8.06 -2.96
N PRO A 83 -4.57 8.27 -1.80
CA PRO A 83 -4.97 9.30 -0.86
C PRO A 83 -4.61 10.69 -1.39
N LEU A 84 -5.24 11.72 -0.83
CA LEU A 84 -4.75 13.10 -1.00
C LEU A 84 -3.36 13.24 -0.36
N PRO A 85 -2.52 14.16 -0.87
CA PRO A 85 -1.30 14.55 -0.17
C PRO A 85 -1.63 14.95 1.27
N GLU A 86 -0.84 14.49 2.24
CA GLU A 86 -0.95 15.01 3.60
C GLU A 86 -0.78 16.53 3.56
N LEU A 87 -1.75 17.26 4.08
CA LEU A 87 -1.60 18.70 4.26
C LEU A 87 -0.39 18.93 5.18
N PRO A 88 0.44 19.95 4.92
CA PRO A 88 1.48 20.31 5.86
C PRO A 88 0.84 20.52 7.23
N LYS A 89 1.36 19.82 8.25
CA LYS A 89 0.93 20.02 9.63
C LYS A 89 1.19 21.49 9.95
N SER A 90 0.15 22.24 10.29
CA SER A 90 0.30 23.59 10.82
C SER A 90 1.08 23.49 12.14
N ASP A 91 2.20 24.19 12.21
CA ASP A 91 2.96 24.39 13.46
C ASP A 91 2.13 25.14 14.52
#